data_AF-A0ABD1NTV2-F1
#
_entry.id   AF-A0ABD1NTV2-F1
#
_cell.length_a   1.000
_cell.length_b   1.000
_cell.length_c   1.000
_cell.angle_alpha   90.00
_cell.angle_beta   90.00
_cell.angle_gamma   90.00
#
_symmetry.space_group_name_H-M   'P 1'
#
loop_
_entity.id
_entity.type
_entity.pdbx_description
1 polymer ?
#
loop_
_entity_poly.entity_id
_entity_poly.type
_entity_poly.pdbx_seq_one_letter_code
_entity_poly.pdbx_strand_id
1 'polypeptide(L)'
;MHNENGAKTKRYIFKCSVEPDFGSPGAFLIKNEDKHKFFLQSVSLQVCYDQIIHFECNSWIHPINLTKKDRIFFPNTCYLPNQTPDGLVELRKEELIRLRGDGTGERKEWDRIYDYDYYNDLGNPDKGLEYIRPILGGSQLYPYPRRLRTGRPSSNRDFRTESRPESFNIDIYAPPDERFSPKKQSELISNAIQAAMCLVIPEAKAMFKEGSSHFESFNEIAQLFTSTRDQGEEECVVKNLKRAVPDDFLKKIKQVIKKNPVKFPLPEIIAGNKFVWMDDDEFGRQMLAGINPTVIQCLQTPKIPLSSVLDRGSPDLFLLCGSPLEAGQLDSCGIEDRTSSQSDNQISRYSSR
;
A
#
# COMPACT_ATOMS: atom_id res chain seq x y z
N MET A 1 -9.44 25.29 17.56
CA MET A 1 -8.16 25.42 16.83
C MET A 1 -8.23 24.48 15.63
N HIS A 2 -7.90 24.96 14.43
CA HIS A 2 -7.86 24.11 13.23
C HIS A 2 -6.48 23.45 13.15
N ASN A 3 -6.41 22.12 13.13
CA ASN A 3 -5.17 21.43 12.75
C ASN A 3 -4.96 21.53 11.23
N GLU A 4 -3.73 21.26 10.78
CA GLU A 4 -3.27 21.25 9.37
C GLU A 4 -4.18 20.47 8.40
N ASN A 5 -5.06 19.60 8.92
CA ASN A 5 -6.03 18.82 8.15
C ASN A 5 -7.43 19.47 8.01
N GLY A 6 -7.67 20.67 8.53
CA GLY A 6 -8.97 21.36 8.44
C GLY A 6 -10.08 20.77 9.33
N ALA A 7 -9.76 19.79 10.18
CA ALA A 7 -10.71 19.21 11.12
C ALA A 7 -10.99 20.14 12.31
N LYS A 8 -12.25 20.23 12.73
CA LYS A 8 -12.67 21.03 13.90
C LYS A 8 -12.26 20.29 15.19
N THR A 9 -11.17 20.71 15.82
CA THR A 9 -10.80 20.23 17.15
C THR A 9 -11.60 20.96 18.22
N LYS A 10 -12.24 20.19 19.12
CA LYS A 10 -12.89 20.69 20.33
C LYS A 10 -12.01 20.38 21.53
N ARG A 11 -11.91 21.33 22.47
CA ARG A 11 -11.24 21.14 23.76
C ARG A 11 -12.30 21.06 24.84
N TYR A 12 -12.15 20.07 25.71
CA TYR A 12 -12.97 19.91 26.90
C TYR A 12 -12.08 20.07 28.12
N ILE A 13 -12.59 20.73 29.15
CA ILE A 13 -11.92 20.89 30.43
C ILE A 13 -12.73 20.11 31.45
N PHE A 14 -12.06 19.25 32.20
CA PHE A 14 -12.66 18.50 33.30
C PHE A 14 -11.80 18.65 34.55
N LYS A 15 -12.40 18.41 35.71
CA LYS A 15 -11.72 18.36 37.00
C LYS A 15 -12.01 17.02 37.63
N CYS A 16 -10.99 16.42 38.23
CA CYS A 16 -11.11 15.19 39.00
C CYS A 16 -10.44 15.40 40.36
N SER A 17 -10.98 14.75 41.39
CA SER A 17 -10.41 14.72 42.73
C SER A 17 -10.04 13.28 43.04
N VAL A 18 -8.85 13.08 43.59
CA VAL A 18 -8.32 11.78 44.02
C VAL A 18 -7.88 11.87 45.48
N GLU A 19 -7.79 10.73 46.15
CA GLU A 19 -7.31 10.67 47.52
C GLU A 19 -5.84 11.15 47.63
N PRO A 20 -5.40 11.69 48.78
CA PRO A 20 -4.03 12.21 48.94
C PRO A 20 -2.92 11.18 48.70
N ASP A 21 -3.21 9.89 48.90
CA ASP A 21 -2.29 8.76 48.72
C ASP A 21 -2.42 8.06 47.36
N PHE A 22 -3.22 8.61 46.43
CA PHE A 22 -3.44 8.05 45.10
C PHE A 22 -2.16 7.90 44.25
N GLY A 23 -1.13 8.70 44.56
CA GLY A 23 0.11 8.76 43.79
C GLY A 23 -0.05 9.49 42.46
N SER A 24 0.85 9.21 41.51
CA SER A 24 0.85 9.86 40.19
C SER A 24 -0.05 9.11 39.19
N PRO A 25 -0.97 9.79 38.47
CA PRO A 25 -1.78 9.17 37.43
C PRO A 25 -0.93 8.51 36.33
N GLY A 26 -0.96 7.18 36.23
CA GLY A 26 -0.16 6.41 35.26
C GLY A 26 -0.91 5.92 34.03
N ALA A 27 -2.25 6.01 34.01
CA ALA A 27 -3.11 5.67 32.88
C ALA A 27 -4.49 6.31 33.10
N PHE A 28 -5.31 6.40 32.05
CA PHE A 28 -6.73 6.68 32.19
C PHE A 28 -7.58 5.76 31.29
N LEU A 29 -8.82 5.56 31.70
CA LEU A 29 -9.84 4.86 30.93
C LEU A 29 -10.84 5.88 30.36
N ILE A 30 -11.25 5.67 29.13
CA ILE A 30 -12.31 6.43 28.48
C ILE A 30 -13.36 5.51 27.90
N LYS A 31 -14.62 5.86 28.17
CA LYS A 31 -15.81 5.19 27.67
C LYS A 31 -16.61 6.19 26.84
N ASN A 32 -16.92 5.81 25.60
CA ASN A 32 -17.80 6.62 24.76
C ASN A 32 -19.23 6.07 24.85
N GLU A 33 -20.07 6.78 25.59
CA GLU A 33 -21.51 6.46 25.71
C GLU A 33 -22.37 7.13 24.63
N ASP A 34 -21.77 7.97 23.77
CA ASP A 34 -22.44 8.57 22.62
C ASP A 34 -22.66 7.52 21.51
N LYS A 35 -23.57 7.83 20.59
CA LYS A 35 -23.83 7.05 19.37
C LYS A 35 -22.73 7.24 18.33
N HIS A 36 -21.99 8.34 18.36
CA HIS A 36 -20.98 8.66 17.37
C HIS A 36 -19.55 8.43 17.89
N LYS A 37 -18.70 7.87 17.03
CA LYS A 37 -17.27 7.80 17.28
C LYS A 37 -16.63 9.19 17.19
N PHE A 38 -15.57 9.41 17.96
CA PHE A 38 -14.74 10.61 17.85
C PHE A 38 -13.25 10.25 17.87
N PHE A 39 -12.41 11.15 17.40
CA PHE A 39 -10.96 10.97 17.42
C PHE A 39 -10.37 11.71 18.62
N LEU A 40 -9.77 10.97 19.56
CA LEU A 40 -9.11 11.53 20.73
C LEU A 40 -7.64 11.82 20.37
N GLN A 41 -7.27 13.10 20.34
CA GLN A 41 -5.91 13.53 20.02
C GLN A 41 -4.99 13.34 21.23
N SER A 42 -5.29 14.02 22.33
CA SER A 42 -4.49 13.97 23.55
C SER A 42 -5.28 14.36 24.78
N VAL A 43 -4.75 14.01 25.94
CA VAL A 43 -5.19 14.47 27.26
C VAL A 43 -3.99 15.06 27.98
N SER A 44 -4.18 16.16 28.69
CA SER A 44 -3.14 16.77 29.53
C SER A 44 -3.72 17.03 30.91
N LEU A 45 -3.12 16.41 31.92
CA LEU A 45 -3.53 16.54 33.31
C LEU A 45 -2.54 17.46 34.04
N GLN A 46 -3.03 18.59 34.52
CA GLN A 46 -2.28 19.43 35.46
C GLN A 46 -2.51 18.86 36.87
N VAL A 47 -1.43 18.39 37.49
CA VAL A 47 -1.41 17.84 38.85
C VAL A 47 -0.86 18.89 39.83
N CYS A 48 -0.79 18.55 41.12
CA CYS A 48 -0.19 19.43 42.14
C CYS A 48 1.24 19.88 41.74
N TYR A 49 1.64 21.08 42.17
CA TYR A 49 2.94 21.69 41.87
C TYR A 49 3.19 21.98 40.38
N ASP A 50 2.13 22.24 39.60
CA ASP A 50 2.18 22.59 38.17
C ASP A 50 2.84 21.54 37.25
N GLN A 51 2.94 20.30 37.72
CA GLN A 51 3.36 19.19 36.86
C GLN A 51 2.26 18.89 35.84
N ILE A 52 2.64 18.68 34.58
CA ILE A 52 1.72 18.31 33.50
C ILE A 52 2.05 16.89 33.04
N ILE A 53 1.08 15.98 33.16
CA ILE A 53 1.16 14.63 32.61
C ILE A 53 0.47 14.63 31.24
N HIS A 54 1.22 14.28 30.20
CA HIS A 54 0.72 14.27 28.82
C HIS A 54 0.43 12.86 28.32
N PHE A 55 -0.73 12.69 27.73
CA PHE A 55 -1.18 11.45 27.10
C PHE A 55 -1.40 11.70 25.61
N GLU A 56 -0.51 11.16 24.79
CA GLU A 56 -0.65 11.20 23.34
C GLU A 56 -1.50 10.01 22.88
N CYS A 57 -2.74 10.30 22.48
CA CYS A 57 -3.76 9.25 22.28
C CYS A 57 -3.90 8.86 20.81
N ASN A 58 -4.06 9.85 19.93
CA ASN A 58 -4.20 9.73 18.47
C ASN A 58 -5.00 8.50 18.02
N SER A 59 -6.20 8.31 18.56
CA SER A 59 -7.00 7.10 18.31
C SER A 59 -8.51 7.37 18.22
N TRP A 60 -9.20 6.55 17.42
CA TRP A 60 -10.65 6.56 17.33
C TRP A 60 -11.30 5.89 18.55
N ILE A 61 -12.19 6.61 19.22
CA ILE A 61 -12.99 6.10 20.34
C ILE A 61 -14.38 5.76 19.82
N HIS A 62 -14.63 4.47 19.64
CA HIS A 62 -15.93 3.95 19.21
C HIS A 62 -16.93 3.84 20.38
N PRO A 63 -18.24 3.91 20.09
CA PRO A 63 -19.29 3.67 21.07
C PRO A 63 -19.10 2.36 21.84
N ILE A 64 -19.28 2.41 23.16
CA ILE A 64 -19.06 1.28 24.07
C ILE A 64 -20.02 0.11 23.82
N ASN A 65 -21.21 0.37 23.28
CA ASN A 65 -22.15 -0.68 22.89
C ASN A 65 -21.64 -1.56 21.75
N LEU A 66 -20.69 -1.06 20.94
CA LEU A 66 -20.02 -1.81 19.88
C LEU A 66 -18.79 -2.55 20.42
N THR A 67 -17.91 -1.85 21.15
CA THR A 67 -16.62 -2.40 21.61
C THR A 67 -16.75 -3.32 22.81
N LYS A 68 -17.77 -3.10 23.66
CA LYS A 68 -17.99 -3.77 24.96
C LYS A 68 -16.80 -3.69 25.92
N LYS A 69 -15.84 -2.80 25.65
CA LYS A 69 -14.58 -2.64 26.40
C LYS A 69 -14.19 -1.18 26.44
N ASP A 70 -13.70 -0.76 27.60
CA ASP A 70 -13.16 0.57 27.82
C ASP A 70 -11.81 0.74 27.09
N ARG A 71 -11.48 1.98 26.75
CA ARG A 71 -10.22 2.32 26.09
C ARG A 71 -9.23 2.86 27.12
N ILE A 72 -8.07 2.24 27.22
CA ILE A 72 -6.98 2.68 28.07
C ILE A 72 -5.96 3.50 27.29
N PHE A 73 -5.40 4.52 27.93
CA PHE A 73 -4.29 5.32 27.42
C PHE A 73 -3.23 5.51 28.51
N PHE A 74 -1.97 5.49 28.08
CA PHE A 74 -0.79 5.66 28.93
C PHE A 74 -0.13 7.02 28.65
N PRO A 75 0.62 7.59 29.61
CA PRO A 75 1.36 8.82 29.37
C PRO A 75 2.48 8.59 28.35
N ASN A 76 3.01 9.66 27.79
CA ASN A 76 4.12 9.62 26.83
C ASN A 76 5.49 9.25 27.45
N THR A 77 5.52 8.80 28.71
CA THR A 77 6.73 8.32 29.36
C THR A 77 7.04 6.89 28.92
N CYS A 78 8.25 6.67 28.42
CA CYS A 78 8.67 5.37 27.88
C CYS A 78 9.28 4.46 28.95
N TYR A 79 8.79 3.21 29.02
CA TYR A 79 9.32 2.18 29.91
C TYR A 79 9.63 0.89 29.17
N LEU A 80 10.81 0.30 29.43
CA LEU A 80 11.04 -1.10 29.12
C LEU A 80 10.12 -2.00 29.97
N PRO A 81 9.85 -3.26 29.57
CA PRO A 81 8.99 -4.15 30.34
C PRO A 81 9.40 -4.31 31.81
N ASN A 82 10.71 -4.39 32.09
CA ASN A 82 11.27 -4.50 33.45
C ASN A 82 11.31 -3.17 34.23
N GLN A 83 10.99 -2.05 33.59
CA GLN A 83 10.94 -0.70 34.19
C GLN A 83 9.51 -0.18 34.32
N THR A 84 8.51 -0.97 33.90
CA THR A 84 7.11 -0.54 33.96
C THR A 84 6.71 -0.43 35.43
N PRO A 85 6.18 0.71 35.89
CA PRO A 85 5.72 0.86 37.28
C PRO A 85 4.74 -0.26 37.65
N ASP A 86 4.86 -0.81 38.86
CA ASP A 86 4.12 -2.01 39.29
C ASP A 86 2.60 -1.91 39.04
N GLY A 87 2.02 -0.74 39.33
CA GLY A 87 0.59 -0.47 39.10
C GLY A 87 0.15 -0.47 37.63
N LEU A 88 1.08 -0.42 36.67
CA LEU A 88 0.81 -0.42 35.22
C LEU A 88 1.17 -1.75 34.54
N VAL A 89 1.86 -2.66 35.23
CA VAL A 89 2.33 -3.93 34.65
C VAL A 89 1.16 -4.75 34.09
N GLU A 90 0.09 -4.90 34.86
CA GLU A 90 -1.06 -5.69 34.43
C GLU A 90 -1.86 -5.00 33.33
N LEU A 91 -2.09 -3.70 33.45
CA LEU A 91 -2.76 -2.89 32.42
C LEU A 91 -2.04 -2.96 31.07
N ARG A 92 -0.69 -2.94 31.08
CA ARG A 92 0.14 -3.11 29.89
C ARG A 92 -0.06 -4.49 29.26
N LYS A 93 -0.07 -5.56 30.07
CA LYS A 93 -0.27 -6.93 29.58
C LYS A 93 -1.66 -7.11 28.99
N GLU A 94 -2.70 -6.63 29.69
CA GLU A 94 -4.08 -6.72 29.24
C GLU A 94 -4.29 -6.00 27.90
N GLU A 95 -3.74 -4.79 27.72
CA GLU A 95 -3.86 -4.08 26.44
C GLU A 95 -3.17 -4.86 25.30
N LEU A 96 -1.99 -5.44 25.54
CA LEU A 96 -1.32 -6.29 24.55
C LEU A 96 -2.13 -7.55 24.21
N ILE A 97 -2.81 -8.17 25.18
CA ILE A 97 -3.71 -9.30 24.93
C ILE A 97 -4.91 -8.84 24.09
N ARG A 98 -5.52 -7.69 24.42
CA ARG A 98 -6.63 -7.12 23.64
C ARG A 98 -6.23 -6.82 22.19
N LEU A 99 -5.03 -6.27 21.97
CA LEU A 99 -4.51 -5.98 20.64
C LEU A 99 -4.21 -7.24 19.81
N ARG A 100 -3.84 -8.35 20.43
CA ARG A 100 -3.64 -9.63 19.72
C ARG A 100 -4.96 -10.34 19.37
N GLY A 101 -5.98 -10.18 20.21
CA GLY A 101 -7.23 -10.92 20.07
C GLY A 101 -7.04 -12.42 20.33
N ASP A 102 -7.94 -13.23 19.79
CA ASP A 102 -8.03 -14.68 20.04
C ASP A 102 -7.83 -15.55 18.79
N GLY A 103 -7.53 -14.95 17.63
CA GLY A 103 -7.38 -15.65 16.36
C GLY A 103 -8.69 -16.07 15.67
N THR A 104 -9.86 -15.70 16.20
CA THR A 104 -11.15 -16.19 15.71
C THR A 104 -12.12 -15.07 15.33
N GLY A 105 -13.15 -15.39 14.55
CA GLY A 105 -14.20 -14.43 14.18
C GLY A 105 -13.79 -13.38 13.14
N GLU A 106 -14.80 -12.77 12.54
CA GLU A 106 -14.64 -11.72 11.52
C GLU A 106 -14.34 -10.37 12.16
N ARG A 107 -13.34 -9.68 11.64
CA ARG A 107 -12.93 -8.36 12.11
C ARG A 107 -13.95 -7.28 11.75
N LYS A 108 -14.27 -6.43 12.72
CA LYS A 108 -15.22 -5.31 12.59
C LYS A 108 -14.50 -3.96 12.57
N GLU A 109 -15.17 -2.93 12.09
CA GLU A 109 -14.60 -1.59 11.92
C GLU A 109 -13.96 -1.00 13.19
N TRP A 110 -14.50 -1.34 14.35
CA TRP A 110 -14.03 -0.86 15.66
C TRP A 110 -12.97 -1.77 16.31
N ASP A 111 -12.66 -2.92 15.71
CA ASP A 111 -11.69 -3.86 16.27
C ASP A 111 -10.27 -3.34 16.07
N ARG A 112 -9.49 -3.29 17.16
CA ARG A 112 -8.05 -2.96 17.15
C ARG A 112 -7.22 -4.24 17.28
N ILE A 113 -7.56 -5.27 16.51
CA ILE A 113 -6.94 -6.59 16.62
C ILE A 113 -5.94 -6.77 15.48
N TYR A 114 -4.69 -7.07 15.86
CA TYR A 114 -3.56 -7.31 14.99
C TYR A 114 -3.19 -8.77 15.05
N ASP A 115 -3.45 -9.47 13.95
CA ASP A 115 -3.19 -10.90 13.83
C ASP A 115 -2.83 -11.24 12.38
N TYR A 116 -2.27 -12.43 12.17
CA TYR A 116 -1.68 -12.85 10.90
C TYR A 116 -2.57 -13.83 10.15
N ASP A 117 -2.49 -13.75 8.83
CA ASP A 117 -3.10 -14.73 7.94
C ASP A 117 -2.31 -14.80 6.61
N TYR A 118 -2.62 -15.78 5.79
CA TYR A 118 -2.01 -16.01 4.47
C TYR A 118 -2.68 -15.15 3.40
N TYR A 119 -2.06 -15.03 2.22
CA TYR A 119 -2.74 -14.47 1.05
C TYR A 119 -3.62 -15.54 0.40
N ASN A 120 -4.70 -15.88 1.09
CA ASN A 120 -5.76 -16.79 0.65
C ASN A 120 -7.04 -16.03 0.25
N ASP A 121 -6.95 -14.71 0.07
CA ASP A 121 -8.08 -13.80 -0.21
C ASP A 121 -8.00 -13.13 -1.60
N LEU A 122 -7.02 -13.54 -2.42
CA LEU A 122 -6.82 -13.01 -3.76
C LEU A 122 -7.75 -13.66 -4.80
N GLY A 123 -7.98 -14.96 -4.68
CA GLY A 123 -8.85 -15.75 -5.57
C GLY A 123 -10.34 -15.52 -5.33
N ASN A 124 -11.19 -15.95 -6.27
CA ASN A 124 -12.64 -15.99 -6.11
C ASN A 124 -13.25 -17.28 -6.71
N PRO A 125 -13.04 -18.45 -6.08
CA PRO A 125 -13.47 -19.75 -6.61
C PRO A 125 -14.99 -19.82 -6.90
N ASP A 126 -15.80 -19.09 -6.11
CA ASP A 126 -17.25 -19.02 -6.27
C ASP A 126 -17.67 -18.49 -7.65
N LYS A 127 -16.85 -17.66 -8.31
CA LYS A 127 -17.12 -17.15 -9.67
C LYS A 127 -16.77 -18.13 -10.79
N GLY A 128 -15.89 -19.11 -10.56
CA GLY A 128 -15.41 -20.01 -11.62
C GLY A 128 -13.98 -20.51 -11.40
N LEU A 129 -13.59 -21.51 -12.19
CA LEU A 129 -12.27 -22.14 -12.10
C LEU A 129 -11.13 -21.17 -12.47
N GLU A 130 -11.40 -20.24 -13.39
CA GLU A 130 -10.47 -19.21 -13.86
C GLU A 130 -10.13 -18.16 -12.79
N TYR A 131 -10.92 -18.09 -11.72
CA TYR A 131 -10.72 -17.17 -10.60
C TYR A 131 -10.01 -17.82 -9.41
N ILE A 132 -9.66 -19.10 -9.50
CA ILE A 132 -8.89 -19.79 -8.46
C ILE A 132 -7.44 -19.28 -8.50
N ARG A 133 -6.86 -19.01 -7.32
CA ARG A 133 -5.46 -18.60 -7.18
C ARG A 133 -4.80 -19.47 -6.09
N PRO A 134 -3.50 -19.78 -6.22
CA PRO A 134 -2.78 -20.45 -5.15
C PRO A 134 -2.71 -19.56 -3.91
N ILE A 135 -2.74 -20.19 -2.74
CA ILE A 135 -2.53 -19.48 -1.46
C ILE A 135 -1.04 -19.16 -1.34
N LEU A 136 -0.71 -17.90 -1.08
CA LEU A 136 0.67 -17.48 -0.87
C LEU A 136 0.98 -17.40 0.63
N GLY A 137 2.02 -18.14 1.05
CA GLY A 137 2.44 -18.31 2.43
C GLY A 137 2.04 -19.66 3.03
N GLY A 138 2.76 -20.11 4.06
CA GLY A 138 2.45 -21.35 4.80
C GLY A 138 2.86 -22.64 4.10
N SER A 139 3.43 -22.55 2.90
CA SER A 139 4.00 -23.69 2.17
C SER A 139 5.41 -23.37 1.70
N GLN A 140 6.22 -24.43 1.51
CA GLN A 140 7.55 -24.29 0.89
C GLN A 140 7.45 -23.99 -0.61
N LEU A 141 6.36 -24.41 -1.27
CA LEU A 141 6.15 -24.17 -2.70
C LEU A 141 5.81 -22.71 -3.01
N TYR A 142 5.04 -22.06 -2.13
CA TYR A 142 4.65 -20.66 -2.25
C TYR A 142 4.99 -19.90 -0.95
N PRO A 143 6.27 -19.68 -0.63
CA PRO A 143 6.65 -18.89 0.53
C PRO A 143 6.24 -17.43 0.30
N TYR A 144 5.64 -16.80 1.32
CA TYR A 144 5.22 -15.40 1.23
C TYR A 144 5.07 -14.79 2.64
N PRO A 145 5.30 -13.47 2.80
CA PRO A 145 4.96 -12.74 4.02
C PRO A 145 3.51 -12.94 4.43
N ARG A 146 3.23 -12.82 5.74
CA ARG A 146 1.85 -12.80 6.24
C ARG A 146 1.22 -11.43 6.01
N ARG A 147 -0.10 -11.43 5.89
CA ARG A 147 -0.93 -10.22 5.88
C ARG A 147 -1.73 -10.12 7.17
N LEU A 148 -2.41 -8.98 7.34
CA LEU A 148 -3.34 -8.76 8.43
C LEU A 148 -4.57 -9.68 8.29
N ARG A 149 -4.88 -10.45 9.34
CA ARG A 149 -6.07 -11.29 9.41
C ARG A 149 -7.35 -10.46 9.36
N THR A 150 -8.27 -10.84 8.49
CA THR A 150 -9.60 -10.23 8.33
C THR A 150 -10.72 -11.13 8.82
N GLY A 151 -10.54 -12.44 8.70
CA GLY A 151 -11.44 -13.43 9.28
C GLY A 151 -12.84 -13.48 8.66
N ARG A 152 -13.00 -13.02 7.41
CA ARG A 152 -14.25 -13.22 6.67
C ARG A 152 -14.50 -14.72 6.47
N PRO A 153 -15.76 -15.13 6.23
CA PRO A 153 -16.09 -16.53 5.96
C PRO A 153 -15.28 -17.09 4.79
N SER A 154 -15.08 -18.41 4.75
CA SER A 154 -14.50 -19.06 3.57
C SER A 154 -15.43 -18.98 2.35
N SER A 155 -14.84 -19.14 1.17
CA SER A 155 -15.57 -19.34 -0.08
C SER A 155 -16.42 -20.62 -0.02
N ASN A 156 -17.56 -20.64 -0.72
CA ASN A 156 -18.44 -21.82 -0.76
C ASN A 156 -17.82 -22.99 -1.53
N ARG A 157 -16.93 -22.70 -2.49
CA ARG A 157 -16.27 -23.72 -3.33
C ARG A 157 -14.88 -24.14 -2.86
N ASP A 158 -14.21 -23.36 -2.02
CA ASP A 158 -12.92 -23.72 -1.41
C ASP A 158 -12.82 -23.18 0.01
N PHE A 159 -12.87 -24.07 1.00
CA PHE A 159 -12.84 -23.73 2.42
C PHE A 159 -11.52 -23.07 2.87
N ARG A 160 -10.44 -23.20 2.09
CA ARG A 160 -9.14 -22.61 2.40
C ARG A 160 -9.01 -21.18 1.87
N THR A 161 -9.87 -20.77 0.95
CA THR A 161 -9.92 -19.44 0.36
C THR A 161 -10.89 -18.56 1.14
N GLU A 162 -10.45 -17.39 1.59
CA GLU A 162 -11.31 -16.42 2.25
C GLU A 162 -12.24 -15.77 1.21
N SER A 163 -13.53 -15.66 1.54
CA SER A 163 -14.52 -15.04 0.67
C SER A 163 -14.20 -13.57 0.39
N ARG A 164 -14.52 -13.14 -0.82
CA ARG A 164 -14.37 -11.75 -1.25
C ARG A 164 -15.69 -11.01 -1.12
N PRO A 165 -15.69 -9.73 -0.72
CA PRO A 165 -16.85 -8.88 -0.89
C PRO A 165 -17.32 -8.92 -2.36
N GLU A 166 -18.63 -9.02 -2.59
CA GLU A 166 -19.21 -9.18 -3.94
C GLU A 166 -18.91 -8.00 -4.87
N SER A 167 -18.56 -6.85 -4.30
CA SER A 167 -18.30 -5.61 -5.00
C SER A 167 -16.85 -5.14 -4.87
N PHE A 168 -16.45 -4.22 -5.76
CA PHE A 168 -15.19 -3.47 -5.65
C PHE A 168 -15.15 -2.70 -4.32
N ASN A 169 -14.72 -3.39 -3.26
CA ASN A 169 -14.55 -2.83 -1.95
C ASN A 169 -13.06 -2.65 -1.68
N ILE A 170 -12.62 -1.41 -1.81
CA ILE A 170 -11.27 -0.97 -1.44
C ILE A 170 -11.12 -0.77 0.07
N ASP A 171 -12.20 -0.94 0.84
CA ASP A 171 -12.24 -0.82 2.28
C ASP A 171 -12.23 -2.21 2.94
N ILE A 172 -11.14 -2.94 2.69
CA ILE A 172 -10.82 -4.17 3.43
C ILE A 172 -10.46 -3.77 4.87
N TYR A 173 -10.84 -4.61 5.84
CA TYR A 173 -10.56 -4.34 7.25
C TYR A 173 -9.07 -4.05 7.48
N ALA A 174 -8.84 -2.96 8.20
CA ALA A 174 -7.63 -2.67 8.95
C ALA A 174 -8.06 -2.06 10.30
N PRO A 175 -7.29 -2.24 11.39
CA PRO A 175 -7.53 -1.58 12.65
C PRO A 175 -7.80 -0.08 12.45
N PRO A 176 -8.77 0.51 13.15
CA PRO A 176 -9.28 1.85 12.85
C PRO A 176 -8.21 2.94 12.92
N ASP A 177 -7.18 2.75 13.75
CA ASP A 177 -6.08 3.69 13.93
C ASP A 177 -5.03 3.60 12.79
N GLU A 178 -5.00 2.51 12.02
CA GLU A 178 -4.14 2.32 10.85
C GLU A 178 -4.78 2.82 9.54
N ARG A 179 -6.08 3.14 9.59
CA ARG A 179 -6.82 3.61 8.42
C ARG A 179 -6.45 5.05 8.10
N PHE A 180 -6.47 5.37 6.81
CA PHE A 180 -6.31 6.76 6.38
C PHE A 180 -7.37 7.66 6.99
N SER A 181 -7.00 8.93 7.23
CA SER A 181 -7.98 9.95 7.58
C SER A 181 -9.08 10.02 6.51
N PRO A 182 -10.32 10.41 6.85
CA PRO A 182 -11.42 10.44 5.89
C PRO A 182 -11.11 11.23 4.61
N LYS A 183 -10.35 12.34 4.74
CA LYS A 183 -9.90 13.16 3.60
C LYS A 183 -8.94 12.39 2.70
N LYS A 184 -7.88 11.80 3.26
CA LYS A 184 -6.87 11.04 2.50
C LYS A 184 -7.45 9.75 1.91
N GLN A 185 -8.36 9.08 2.65
CA GLN A 185 -9.08 7.94 2.11
C GLN A 185 -9.90 8.36 0.90
N SER A 186 -10.70 9.43 0.99
CA SER A 186 -11.46 9.96 -0.16
C SER A 186 -10.59 10.29 -1.37
N GLU A 187 -9.39 10.84 -1.14
CA GLU A 187 -8.41 11.12 -2.19
C GLU A 187 -7.89 9.83 -2.84
N LEU A 188 -7.53 8.82 -2.04
CA LEU A 188 -7.14 7.51 -2.53
C LEU A 188 -8.25 6.87 -3.41
N ILE A 189 -9.51 6.94 -2.96
CA ILE A 189 -10.65 6.44 -3.75
C ILE A 189 -10.72 7.18 -5.10
N SER A 190 -10.60 8.52 -5.07
CA SER A 190 -10.63 9.35 -6.28
C SER A 190 -9.52 8.97 -7.26
N ASN A 191 -8.30 8.79 -6.75
CA ASN A 191 -7.14 8.43 -7.57
C ASN A 191 -7.27 7.00 -8.13
N ALA A 192 -7.78 6.04 -7.35
CA ALA A 192 -8.03 4.68 -7.81
C ALA A 192 -9.09 4.64 -8.92
N ILE A 193 -10.16 5.43 -8.79
CA ILE A 193 -11.17 5.61 -9.83
C ILE A 193 -10.53 6.20 -11.09
N GLN A 194 -9.71 7.24 -10.96
CA GLN A 194 -9.01 7.86 -12.09
C GLN A 194 -8.09 6.87 -12.81
N ALA A 195 -7.32 6.07 -12.07
CA ALA A 195 -6.45 5.05 -12.61
C ALA A 195 -7.24 3.93 -13.32
N ALA A 196 -8.35 3.47 -12.74
CA ALA A 196 -9.20 2.46 -13.37
C ALA A 196 -9.81 2.97 -14.70
N MET A 197 -10.23 4.23 -14.75
CA MET A 197 -10.73 4.84 -16.00
C MET A 197 -9.64 4.91 -17.07
N CYS A 198 -8.40 5.17 -16.67
CA CYS A 198 -7.24 5.11 -17.57
C CYS A 198 -7.02 3.69 -18.16
N LEU A 199 -7.45 2.62 -17.50
CA LEU A 199 -7.39 1.26 -18.04
C LEU A 199 -8.57 0.94 -18.98
N VAL A 200 -9.78 1.37 -18.64
CA VAL A 200 -11.01 1.03 -19.38
C VAL A 200 -11.18 1.85 -20.66
N ILE A 201 -10.66 3.07 -20.71
CA ILE A 201 -10.87 3.99 -21.84
C ILE A 201 -10.26 3.50 -23.15
N PRO A 202 -9.00 3.00 -23.18
CA PRO A 202 -8.46 2.39 -24.39
C PRO A 202 -9.32 1.24 -24.93
N GLU A 203 -9.86 0.39 -24.05
CA GLU A 203 -10.78 -0.69 -24.45
C GLU A 203 -12.11 -0.15 -25.01
N ALA A 204 -12.67 0.89 -24.37
CA ALA A 204 -13.89 1.53 -24.86
C ALA A 204 -13.68 2.18 -26.25
N LYS A 205 -12.53 2.84 -26.47
CA LYS A 205 -12.17 3.41 -27.79
C LYS A 205 -12.07 2.34 -28.88
N ALA A 206 -11.49 1.17 -28.55
CA ALA A 206 -11.44 0.03 -29.46
C ALA A 206 -12.82 -0.51 -29.83
N MET A 207 -13.84 -0.38 -28.95
CA MET A 207 -15.22 -0.77 -29.28
C MET A 207 -15.92 0.20 -30.24
N PHE A 208 -15.51 1.48 -30.30
CA PHE A 208 -16.09 2.49 -31.18
C PHE A 208 -15.37 2.64 -32.53
N LYS A 209 -14.09 2.29 -32.61
CA LYS A 209 -13.38 2.19 -33.89
C LYS A 209 -13.79 0.89 -34.59
N GLU A 210 -14.60 0.97 -35.64
CA GLU A 210 -14.73 -0.11 -36.62
C GLU A 210 -13.36 -0.32 -37.30
N GLY A 211 -12.47 -1.15 -36.74
CA GLY A 211 -11.23 -1.49 -37.45
C GLY A 211 -10.09 -2.15 -36.69
N SER A 212 -9.80 -1.81 -35.43
CA SER A 212 -8.63 -2.40 -34.75
C SER A 212 -8.70 -2.31 -33.23
N SER A 213 -8.43 -3.44 -32.57
CA SER A 213 -8.29 -3.58 -31.11
C SER A 213 -6.88 -3.26 -30.59
N HIS A 214 -6.01 -2.72 -31.45
CA HIS A 214 -4.61 -2.44 -31.18
C HIS A 214 -4.24 -1.04 -31.69
N PHE A 215 -3.15 -0.46 -31.17
CA PHE A 215 -2.63 0.81 -31.66
C PHE A 215 -1.90 0.62 -32.99
N GLU A 216 -2.16 1.47 -33.96
CA GLU A 216 -1.55 1.45 -35.29
C GLU A 216 -0.28 2.31 -35.37
N SER A 217 -0.05 3.20 -34.41
CA SER A 217 1.18 4.01 -34.32
C SER A 217 1.48 4.54 -32.91
N PHE A 218 2.73 4.92 -32.66
CA PHE A 218 3.11 5.63 -31.43
C PHE A 218 2.37 6.95 -31.24
N ASN A 219 1.92 7.58 -32.33
CA ASN A 219 1.10 8.79 -32.25
C ASN A 219 -0.27 8.50 -31.61
N GLU A 220 -0.87 7.34 -31.87
CA GLU A 220 -2.13 6.96 -31.21
C GLU A 220 -1.95 6.75 -29.70
N ILE A 221 -0.80 6.21 -29.28
CA ILE A 221 -0.43 6.09 -27.86
C ILE A 221 -0.23 7.49 -27.25
N ALA A 222 0.49 8.38 -27.93
CA ALA A 222 0.71 9.75 -27.46
C ALA A 222 -0.60 10.54 -27.31
N GLN A 223 -1.57 10.31 -28.21
CA GLN A 223 -2.90 10.92 -28.16
C GLN A 223 -3.70 10.56 -26.91
N LEU A 224 -3.39 9.46 -26.21
CA LEU A 224 -3.99 9.16 -24.90
C LEU A 224 -3.74 10.30 -23.89
N PHE A 225 -2.60 10.98 -24.00
CA PHE A 225 -2.16 12.01 -23.06
C PHE A 225 -2.51 13.43 -23.51
N THR A 226 -2.67 13.67 -24.82
CA THR A 226 -2.85 15.02 -25.38
C THR A 226 -4.26 15.33 -25.86
N SER A 227 -5.04 14.32 -26.28
CA SER A 227 -6.36 14.56 -26.87
C SER A 227 -7.41 14.89 -25.79
N THR A 228 -8.23 15.91 -26.04
CA THR A 228 -9.45 16.18 -25.27
C THR A 228 -10.45 15.05 -25.53
N ARG A 229 -11.04 14.52 -24.46
CA ARG A 229 -11.95 13.36 -24.54
C ARG A 229 -13.36 13.82 -24.87
N ASP A 230 -14.03 13.07 -25.73
CA ASP A 230 -15.40 13.36 -26.13
C ASP A 230 -16.40 12.78 -25.11
N GLN A 231 -17.55 13.44 -24.95
CA GLN A 231 -18.60 13.04 -24.00
C GLN A 231 -19.09 11.59 -24.21
N GLY A 232 -19.06 11.08 -25.45
CA GLY A 232 -19.46 9.72 -25.77
C GLY A 232 -18.53 8.64 -25.18
N GLU A 233 -17.24 8.93 -25.04
CA GLU A 233 -16.26 8.01 -24.45
C GLU A 233 -16.49 7.88 -22.94
N GLU A 234 -16.77 9.00 -22.26
CA GLU A 234 -17.06 9.02 -20.83
C GLU A 234 -18.36 8.26 -20.49
N GLU A 235 -19.40 8.41 -21.32
CA GLU A 235 -20.68 7.72 -21.12
C GLU A 235 -20.55 6.19 -21.27
N CYS A 236 -19.73 5.72 -22.21
CA CYS A 236 -19.44 4.30 -22.39
C CYS A 236 -18.70 3.70 -21.19
N VAL A 237 -17.69 4.42 -20.67
CA VAL A 237 -16.94 4.01 -19.47
C VAL A 237 -17.89 3.87 -18.28
N VAL A 238 -18.77 4.85 -18.06
CA VAL A 238 -19.78 4.78 -17.00
C VAL A 238 -20.73 3.60 -17.21
N LYS A 239 -21.16 3.32 -18.46
CA LYS A 239 -22.04 2.18 -18.79
C LYS A 239 -21.38 0.83 -18.55
N ASN A 240 -20.08 0.68 -18.87
CA ASN A 240 -19.34 -0.55 -18.64
C ASN A 240 -19.07 -0.76 -17.14
N LEU A 241 -18.69 0.32 -16.43
CA LEU A 241 -18.46 0.28 -14.99
C LEU A 241 -19.76 0.02 -14.21
N LYS A 242 -20.94 0.43 -14.72
CA LYS A 242 -22.25 0.12 -14.11
C LYS A 242 -22.46 -1.37 -13.88
N ARG A 243 -21.86 -2.23 -14.70
CA ARG A 243 -22.00 -3.69 -14.60
C ARG A 243 -21.04 -4.31 -13.58
N ALA A 244 -20.00 -3.59 -13.18
CA ALA A 244 -18.88 -4.11 -12.40
C ALA A 244 -18.79 -3.54 -10.97
N VAL A 245 -19.49 -2.43 -10.68
CA VAL A 245 -19.37 -1.73 -9.39
C VAL A 245 -20.74 -1.33 -8.81
N PRO A 246 -20.89 -1.23 -7.47
CA PRO A 246 -22.14 -0.81 -6.83
C PRO A 246 -22.55 0.62 -7.16
N ASP A 247 -23.84 0.92 -7.00
CA ASP A 247 -24.43 2.25 -7.23
C ASP A 247 -23.74 3.38 -6.48
N ASP A 248 -23.33 3.15 -5.23
CA ASP A 248 -22.64 4.19 -4.45
C ASP A 248 -21.23 4.45 -4.96
N PHE A 249 -20.55 3.43 -5.49
CA PHE A 249 -19.27 3.61 -6.16
C PHE A 249 -19.45 4.31 -7.52
N LEU A 250 -20.50 3.95 -8.28
CA LEU A 250 -20.87 4.65 -9.51
C LEU A 250 -21.17 6.14 -9.31
N LYS A 251 -21.86 6.50 -8.24
CA LYS A 251 -22.08 7.91 -7.87
C LYS A 251 -20.75 8.63 -7.66
N LYS A 252 -19.79 8.01 -6.96
CA LYS A 252 -18.44 8.56 -6.77
C LYS A 252 -17.71 8.71 -8.11
N ILE A 253 -17.77 7.70 -8.99
CA ILE A 253 -17.17 7.77 -10.33
C ILE A 253 -17.72 8.96 -11.11
N LYS A 254 -19.05 9.12 -11.19
CA LYS A 254 -19.69 10.26 -11.86
C LYS A 254 -19.25 11.61 -11.27
N GLN A 255 -19.11 11.69 -9.94
CA GLN A 255 -18.62 12.91 -9.28
C GLN A 255 -17.16 13.20 -9.65
N VAL A 256 -16.30 12.19 -9.71
CA VAL A 256 -14.88 12.34 -10.09
C VAL A 256 -14.78 12.80 -11.54
N ILE A 257 -15.50 12.17 -12.48
CA ILE A 257 -15.55 12.55 -13.90
C ILE A 257 -15.98 14.02 -14.05
N LYS A 258 -17.07 14.42 -13.37
CA LYS A 258 -17.58 15.80 -13.44
C LYS A 258 -16.59 16.83 -12.90
N LYS A 259 -15.84 16.50 -11.85
CA LYS A 259 -14.88 17.42 -11.21
C LYS A 259 -13.58 17.53 -11.99
N ASN A 260 -13.09 16.41 -12.49
CA ASN A 260 -11.84 16.31 -13.22
C ASN A 260 -12.14 15.52 -14.51
N PRO A 261 -12.39 16.19 -15.65
CA PRO A 261 -12.49 15.50 -16.93
C PRO A 261 -11.23 14.68 -17.08
N VAL A 262 -11.41 13.37 -17.26
CA VAL A 262 -10.33 12.42 -17.04
C VAL A 262 -9.24 12.75 -18.07
N LYS A 263 -8.02 13.06 -17.63
CA LYS A 263 -6.84 13.24 -18.50
C LYS A 263 -5.77 12.29 -18.00
N PHE A 264 -5.10 11.60 -18.91
CA PHE A 264 -3.92 10.85 -18.51
C PHE A 264 -2.85 11.90 -18.22
N PRO A 265 -2.21 11.90 -17.04
CA PRO A 265 -1.07 12.77 -16.82
C PRO A 265 0.00 12.41 -17.85
N LEU A 266 0.59 13.43 -18.50
CA LEU A 266 1.69 13.21 -19.43
C LEU A 266 2.88 12.62 -18.65
N PRO A 267 3.38 11.42 -19.00
CA PRO A 267 4.52 10.82 -18.32
C PRO A 267 5.74 11.71 -18.45
N GLU A 268 6.48 11.86 -17.35
CA GLU A 268 7.62 12.79 -17.27
C GLU A 268 8.70 12.49 -18.31
N ILE A 269 8.96 11.21 -18.57
CA ILE A 269 9.92 10.76 -19.59
C ILE A 269 9.63 11.32 -20.98
N ILE A 270 8.36 11.54 -21.36
CA ILE A 270 7.99 12.09 -22.67
C ILE A 270 7.61 13.57 -22.64
N ALA A 271 7.76 14.24 -21.50
CA ALA A 271 7.35 15.64 -21.33
C ALA A 271 8.23 16.61 -22.14
N GLY A 272 9.54 16.34 -22.21
CA GLY A 272 10.48 17.13 -23.00
C GLY A 272 10.66 16.60 -24.42
N ASN A 273 10.99 15.32 -24.55
CA ASN A 273 11.21 14.65 -25.83
C ASN A 273 10.33 13.39 -25.92
N LYS A 274 9.41 13.37 -26.89
CA LYS A 274 8.44 12.27 -27.08
C LYS A 274 9.07 10.93 -27.45
N PHE A 275 10.32 10.93 -27.91
CA PHE A 275 11.02 9.75 -28.42
C PHE A 275 12.22 9.34 -27.58
N VAL A 276 12.55 10.05 -26.49
CA VAL A 276 13.77 9.78 -25.68
C VAL A 276 13.81 8.38 -25.09
N TRP A 277 12.65 7.77 -24.82
CA TRP A 277 12.55 6.40 -24.32
C TRP A 277 13.06 5.35 -25.31
N MET A 278 13.28 5.72 -26.57
CA MET A 278 13.86 4.87 -27.62
C MET A 278 15.39 4.95 -27.70
N ASP A 279 16.01 5.88 -26.96
CA ASP A 279 17.46 6.07 -26.99
C ASP A 279 18.15 5.03 -26.08
N ASP A 280 19.21 4.39 -26.58
CA ASP A 280 19.99 3.40 -25.81
C ASP A 280 20.57 3.99 -24.52
N ASP A 281 20.98 5.26 -24.56
CA ASP A 281 21.46 6.00 -23.38
C ASP A 281 20.39 6.10 -22.30
N GLU A 282 19.13 6.38 -22.68
CA GLU A 282 18.02 6.46 -21.75
C GLU A 282 17.63 5.08 -21.22
N PHE A 283 17.66 4.04 -22.09
CA PHE A 283 17.48 2.65 -21.67
C PHE A 283 18.52 2.23 -20.62
N GLY A 284 19.81 2.50 -20.87
CA GLY A 284 20.89 2.24 -19.92
C GLY A 284 20.77 3.07 -18.64
N ARG A 285 20.47 4.36 -18.76
CA ARG A 285 20.27 5.26 -17.61
C ARG A 285 19.11 4.79 -16.73
N GLN A 286 18.03 4.25 -17.29
CA GLN A 286 16.91 3.73 -16.50
C GLN A 286 17.26 2.52 -15.64
N MET A 287 18.29 1.74 -16.02
CA MET A 287 18.78 0.65 -15.17
C MET A 287 19.46 1.16 -13.88
N LEU A 288 19.93 2.42 -13.87
CA LEU A 288 20.62 3.04 -12.74
C LEU A 288 19.78 4.10 -12.02
N ALA A 289 18.87 4.76 -12.73
CA ALA A 289 18.10 5.90 -12.24
C ALA A 289 16.68 5.96 -12.83
N GLY A 290 16.13 4.82 -13.25
CA GLY A 290 14.75 4.66 -13.70
C GLY A 290 13.81 4.17 -12.60
N ILE A 291 12.72 3.51 -12.98
CA ILE A 291 11.69 3.03 -12.05
C ILE A 291 12.20 1.89 -11.17
N ASN A 292 13.13 1.06 -11.67
CA ASN A 292 13.68 -0.07 -10.93
C ASN A 292 15.23 -0.12 -11.01
N PRO A 293 15.94 0.77 -10.31
CA PRO A 293 17.39 0.91 -10.40
C PRO A 293 18.17 -0.12 -9.55
N THR A 294 17.54 -1.24 -9.18
CA THR A 294 18.06 -2.16 -8.14
C THR A 294 18.44 -3.54 -8.66
N VAL A 295 18.24 -3.80 -9.96
CA VAL A 295 18.38 -5.14 -10.54
C VAL A 295 19.70 -5.33 -11.28
N ILE A 296 20.25 -4.27 -11.87
CA ILE A 296 21.48 -4.36 -12.67
C ILE A 296 22.64 -4.88 -11.81
N GLN A 297 23.39 -5.83 -12.35
CA GLN A 297 24.56 -6.41 -11.70
C GLN A 297 25.75 -6.31 -12.64
N CYS A 298 26.92 -6.01 -12.08
CA CYS A 298 28.16 -6.08 -12.81
C CYS A 298 28.48 -7.55 -13.11
N LEU A 299 28.70 -7.87 -14.39
CA LEU A 299 29.12 -9.20 -14.79
C LEU A 299 30.58 -9.42 -14.38
N GLN A 300 30.81 -10.28 -13.38
CA GLN A 300 32.14 -10.51 -12.81
C GLN A 300 32.99 -11.52 -13.59
N THR A 301 32.38 -12.41 -14.38
CA THR A 301 33.09 -13.48 -15.10
C THR A 301 33.03 -13.29 -16.61
N PRO A 302 34.16 -13.33 -17.33
CA PRO A 302 34.22 -13.12 -18.78
C PRO A 302 33.74 -14.32 -19.62
N LYS A 303 33.20 -15.38 -18.99
CA LYS A 303 32.66 -16.54 -19.72
C LYS A 303 31.34 -16.16 -20.39
N ILE A 304 31.45 -15.80 -21.65
CA ILE A 304 30.37 -15.77 -22.61
C ILE A 304 30.37 -17.12 -23.34
N PRO A 305 29.24 -17.83 -23.45
CA PRO A 305 27.91 -17.41 -23.02
C PRO A 305 27.67 -17.56 -21.51
N LEU A 306 26.77 -16.71 -20.98
CA LEU A 306 26.31 -16.76 -19.59
C LEU A 306 25.81 -18.17 -19.25
N SER A 307 26.20 -18.70 -18.10
CA SER A 307 25.72 -19.99 -17.60
C SER A 307 24.45 -19.82 -16.77
N SER A 308 23.37 -20.50 -17.15
CA SER A 308 22.17 -20.64 -16.32
C SER A 308 22.38 -21.68 -15.21
N VAL A 309 21.75 -21.45 -14.05
CA VAL A 309 21.72 -22.38 -12.90
C VAL A 309 20.42 -23.21 -12.89
N LEU A 310 19.54 -23.04 -13.88
CA LEU A 310 18.31 -23.84 -14.01
C LEU A 310 18.64 -25.28 -14.45
N ASP A 311 17.89 -26.26 -13.94
CA ASP A 311 18.11 -27.68 -14.22
C ASP A 311 17.94 -28.01 -15.72
N ARG A 312 18.94 -28.71 -16.27
CA ARG A 312 19.14 -28.94 -17.70
C ARG A 312 18.27 -30.11 -18.22
N GLY A 313 16.99 -29.85 -18.47
CA GLY A 313 16.14 -30.74 -19.28
C GLY A 313 16.30 -30.55 -20.80
N SER A 314 16.87 -29.41 -21.20
CA SER A 314 17.10 -28.99 -22.59
C SER A 314 18.35 -28.08 -22.62
N PRO A 315 19.17 -28.06 -23.68
CA PRO A 315 20.33 -27.17 -23.74
C PRO A 315 19.89 -25.71 -23.96
N ASP A 316 19.80 -24.93 -22.88
CA ASP A 316 19.76 -23.46 -22.93
C ASP A 316 21.17 -22.94 -23.23
N LEU A 317 21.61 -23.07 -24.49
CA LEU A 317 22.78 -22.35 -24.97
C LEU A 317 22.35 -20.91 -25.27
N PHE A 318 22.75 -19.96 -24.43
CA PHE A 318 22.63 -18.54 -24.79
C PHE A 318 23.48 -18.29 -26.04
N LEU A 319 22.83 -18.04 -27.18
CA LEU A 319 23.48 -17.54 -28.39
C LEU A 319 23.81 -16.06 -28.23
N LEU A 320 24.70 -15.73 -27.30
CA LEU A 320 25.53 -14.55 -27.44
C LEU A 320 26.81 -15.04 -28.09
N CYS A 321 26.78 -15.16 -29.42
CA CYS A 321 28.01 -15.42 -30.18
C CYS A 321 28.97 -14.26 -29.88
N GLY A 322 30.15 -14.59 -29.35
CA GLY A 322 31.28 -13.66 -29.20
C GLY A 322 31.87 -13.21 -30.54
N SER A 323 31.06 -13.05 -31.59
CA SER A 323 31.38 -12.10 -32.65
C SER A 323 31.55 -10.74 -31.96
N PRO A 324 32.70 -10.07 -32.16
CA PRO A 324 33.02 -8.89 -31.39
C PRO A 324 31.93 -7.86 -31.64
N LEU A 325 31.36 -7.30 -30.56
CA LEU A 325 30.90 -5.92 -30.58
C LEU A 325 31.99 -5.16 -31.36
N GLU A 326 31.68 -4.66 -32.55
CA GLU A 326 32.69 -4.09 -33.43
C GLU A 326 33.49 -3.06 -32.64
N ALA A 327 34.81 -3.06 -32.78
CA ALA A 327 35.74 -2.29 -31.96
C ALA A 327 35.50 -0.75 -31.97
N GLY A 328 34.48 -0.26 -32.69
CA GLY A 328 33.97 1.11 -32.65
C GLY A 328 32.73 1.35 -31.77
N GLN A 329 32.12 0.32 -31.17
CA GLN A 329 30.95 0.44 -30.24
C GLN A 329 31.33 0.29 -28.77
N LEU A 330 32.54 -0.18 -28.48
CA LEU A 330 33.14 -0.16 -27.15
C LEU A 330 34.22 0.91 -27.20
N ASP A 331 34.16 1.91 -26.33
CA ASP A 331 35.25 2.88 -26.18
C ASP A 331 36.57 2.14 -25.89
N SER A 332 37.35 1.88 -26.95
CA SER A 332 38.77 1.46 -27.03
C SER A 332 39.30 0.35 -26.10
N CYS A 333 38.48 -0.38 -25.35
CA CYS A 333 38.94 -1.30 -24.31
C CYS A 333 38.34 -2.70 -24.49
N GLY A 334 39.19 -3.73 -24.54
CA GLY A 334 38.80 -5.11 -24.79
C GLY A 334 37.94 -5.71 -23.68
N ILE A 335 37.22 -6.80 -23.98
CA ILE A 335 36.33 -7.48 -23.02
C ILE A 335 37.12 -7.95 -21.77
N GLU A 336 38.37 -8.38 -21.94
CA GLU A 336 39.23 -8.83 -20.84
C GLU A 336 39.66 -7.66 -19.93
N ASP A 337 39.98 -6.49 -20.50
CA ASP A 337 40.44 -5.30 -19.77
C ASP A 337 39.37 -4.71 -18.82
N ARG A 338 38.08 -4.92 -19.11
CA ARG A 338 36.97 -4.42 -18.28
C ARG A 338 36.70 -5.26 -17.03
N THR A 339 37.22 -6.49 -16.96
CA THR A 339 37.02 -7.39 -15.80
C THR A 339 38.24 -7.47 -14.88
N SER A 340 39.43 -7.16 -15.39
CA SER A 340 40.68 -7.17 -14.63
C SER A 340 40.86 -5.94 -13.73
N SER A 341 40.20 -4.81 -14.02
CA SER A 341 40.33 -3.58 -13.23
C SER A 341 39.63 -3.59 -11.86
N GLN A 342 38.94 -4.68 -11.48
CA GLN A 342 38.31 -4.81 -10.16
C GLN A 342 39.22 -5.41 -9.07
N SER A 343 40.42 -5.91 -9.38
CA SER A 343 41.30 -6.50 -8.35
C SER A 343 42.05 -5.47 -7.49
N ASP A 344 42.15 -4.21 -7.92
CA ASP A 344 43.08 -3.24 -7.31
C ASP A 344 42.45 -2.09 -6.53
N ASN A 345 41.12 -2.03 -6.40
CA ASN A 345 40.48 -1.05 -5.51
C ASN A 345 40.25 -1.64 -4.11
N GLN A 346 41.33 -1.68 -3.33
CA GLN A 346 41.21 -1.72 -1.87
C GLN A 346 40.33 -0.57 -1.40
N ILE A 347 39.21 -0.92 -0.77
CA ILE A 347 38.27 0.00 -0.15
C ILE A 347 38.98 0.77 0.98
N SER A 348 39.47 1.96 0.65
CA SER A 348 39.80 2.99 1.64
C SER A 348 38.51 3.47 2.28
N ARG A 349 38.22 2.95 3.48
CA ARG A 349 37.18 3.47 4.37
C ARG A 349 37.48 4.94 4.68
N TYR A 350 36.78 5.87 4.04
CA TYR A 350 36.67 7.23 4.54
C TYR A 350 35.62 7.27 5.65
N SER A 351 36.12 7.26 6.88
CA SER A 351 35.44 7.82 8.05
C SER A 351 35.57 9.34 8.01
N SER A 352 34.47 10.06 8.14
CA SER A 352 34.41 11.48 8.53
C SER A 352 32.98 11.74 9.03
N ARG A 353 32.79 11.69 10.35
CA ARG A 353 32.57 12.81 11.28
C ARG A 353 31.13 13.29 11.34
#